data_AF-A0A660M9S6-F1
#
_entry.id   AF-A0A660M9S6-F1
#
_cell.length_a   1.000
_cell.length_b   1.000
_cell.length_c   1.000
_cell.angle_alpha   90.00
_cell.angle_beta   90.00
_cell.angle_gamma   90.00
#
_symmetry.space_group_name_H-M   'P 1'
#
loop_
_entity.id
_entity.type
_entity.pdbx_description
1 polymer ?
#
loop_
_entity_poly.entity_id
_entity_poly.type
_entity_poly.pdbx_seq_one_letter_code
_entity_poly.pdbx_strand_id
1 'polypeptide(L)' 'MYEQELHTAQRIAREAGDIMRRYFDGDQQRQTKADGTPVTIADTTINSLVIQRLHETFPDDGVIGEEESTTGYGL' A
#
# COMPACT_ATOMS: atom_id res chain seq x y z
N MET A 1 5.46 23.61 -2.14
CA MET A 1 6.02 22.59 -3.07
C MET A 1 5.59 21.24 -2.52
N TYR A 2 5.06 20.35 -3.35
CA TYR A 2 4.43 19.07 -2.98
C TYR A 2 3.04 19.10 -2.31
N GLU A 3 2.24 20.16 -2.50
CA GLU A 3 0.90 20.23 -1.86
C GLU A 3 -0.09 19.20 -2.44
N GLN A 4 -0.02 18.93 -3.73
CA GLN A 4 -0.88 17.94 -4.39
C GLN A 4 -0.54 16.52 -3.92
N GLU A 5 0.75 16.22 -3.78
CA GLU A 5 1.30 14.97 -3.32
C GLU A 5 0.92 14.75 -1.85
N LEU A 6 1.07 15.77 -1.01
CA LEU A 6 0.66 15.71 0.40
C LEU A 6 -0.85 15.46 0.53
N HIS A 7 -1.67 16.21 -0.21
CA HIS A 7 -3.13 16.02 -0.20
C HIS A 7 -3.53 14.61 -0.68
N THR A 8 -2.88 14.12 -1.74
CA THR A 8 -3.10 12.78 -2.29
C THR A 8 -2.70 11.70 -1.29
N ALA A 9 -1.52 11.81 -0.69
CA ALA A 9 -1.05 10.88 0.33
C ALA A 9 -1.98 10.83 1.55
N GLN A 10 -2.46 11.99 2.03
CA GLN A 10 -3.41 12.06 3.13
C GLN A 10 -4.74 11.36 2.81
N ARG A 11 -5.26 11.55 1.59
CA ARG A 11 -6.48 10.86 1.14
C ARG A 11 -6.27 9.34 1.11
N ILE A 12 -5.21 8.88 0.47
CA ILE A 12 -4.88 7.45 0.34
C ILE A 12 -4.67 6.82 1.72
N ALA A 13 -3.97 7.50 2.63
CA ALA A 13 -3.76 7.02 4.00
C ALA A 13 -5.06 6.83 4.78
N ARG A 14 -6.08 7.67 4.56
CA ARG A 14 -7.40 7.50 5.17
C ARG A 14 -8.13 6.27 4.62
N GLU A 15 -8.10 6.07 3.29
CA GLU A 15 -8.67 4.88 2.64
C GLU A 15 -7.98 3.59 3.12
N ALA A 16 -6.65 3.60 3.20
CA ALA A 16 -5.86 2.50 3.76
C ALA A 16 -6.24 2.24 5.22
N GLY A 17 -6.39 3.30 6.03
CA GLY A 17 -6.84 3.19 7.42
C GLY A 17 -8.23 2.57 7.58
N ASP A 18 -9.15 2.83 6.64
CA ASP A 18 -10.47 2.18 6.62
C ASP A 18 -10.36 0.67 6.35
N ILE A 19 -9.43 0.26 5.49
CA ILE A 19 -9.16 -1.15 5.22
C ILE A 19 -8.50 -1.81 6.43
N MET A 20 -7.48 -1.18 7.03
CA MET A 20 -6.82 -1.70 8.23
C MET A 20 -7.83 -1.97 9.34
N ARG A 21 -8.74 -1.02 9.60
CA ARG A 21 -9.77 -1.16 10.64
C ARG A 21 -10.70 -2.36 10.42
N ARG A 22 -11.01 -2.73 9.18
CA ARG A 22 -11.87 -3.90 8.89
C ARG A 22 -11.23 -5.22 9.30
N TYR A 23 -9.90 -5.30 9.23
CA TYR A 23 -9.14 -6.50 9.56
C TYR A 23 -8.52 -6.45 10.96
N PHE A 24 -8.58 -5.31 11.66
CA PHE A 24 -7.93 -5.12 12.96
C PHE A 24 -8.52 -6.02 14.05
N ASP A 25 -9.84 -6.06 14.17
CA ASP A 25 -10.56 -6.85 15.19
C ASP A 25 -11.13 -8.17 14.62
N GLY A 26 -10.59 -8.65 13.50
CA GLY A 26 -11.06 -9.84 12.79
C GLY A 26 -9.94 -10.83 12.45
N ASP A 27 -10.28 -11.84 11.64
CA ASP A 27 -9.26 -12.73 11.08
C ASP A 27 -8.40 -11.96 10.07
N GLN A 28 -7.13 -11.75 10.44
CA GLN A 28 -6.13 -11.06 9.64
C GLN A 28 -5.65 -11.88 8.44
N GLN A 29 -6.06 -13.15 8.33
CA GLN A 29 -5.63 -14.07 7.28
C GLN A 29 -4.10 -14.04 7.10
N ARG A 30 -3.40 -14.13 8.23
CA ARG A 30 -1.93 -14.04 8.30
C ARG A 30 -1.30 -15.22 7.56
N GLN A 31 -0.34 -14.92 6.72
CA GLN A 31 0.52 -15.86 6.01
C GLN A 31 1.99 -15.57 6.36
N THR A 32 2.88 -16.52 6.10
CA THR A 32 4.32 -16.37 6.30
C THR A 32 5.01 -16.36 4.94
N LYS A 33 5.77 -15.30 4.65
CA LYS A 33 6.57 -15.15 3.44
C LYS A 33 7.75 -16.14 3.44
N ALA A 34 8.41 -16.28 2.29
CA ALA A 34 9.55 -17.21 2.14
C ALA A 34 10.73 -16.90 3.07
N ASP A 35 10.91 -15.63 3.42
CA ASP A 35 11.94 -15.17 4.35
C ASP A 35 11.55 -15.30 5.84
N GLY A 36 10.37 -15.86 6.13
CA GLY A 36 9.86 -16.06 7.48
C GLY A 36 9.12 -14.86 8.08
N THR A 37 9.00 -13.74 7.36
CA THR A 37 8.23 -12.57 7.83
C THR A 37 6.72 -12.77 7.64
N PRO A 38 5.87 -12.20 8.50
CA PRO A 38 4.43 -12.30 8.35
C PRO A 38 3.89 -11.31 7.31
N VAL A 39 2.82 -11.70 6.63
CA VAL A 39 2.00 -10.82 5.78
C VAL A 39 0.52 -11.10 6.03
N THR A 40 -0.32 -10.07 5.95
CA THR A 40 -1.78 -10.19 6.13
C THR A 40 -2.51 -9.80 4.86
N ILE A 41 -3.80 -10.13 4.80
CA ILE A 41 -4.66 -9.65 3.70
C ILE A 41 -4.75 -8.12 3.67
N ALA A 42 -4.63 -7.45 4.83
CA ALA A 42 -4.62 -6.00 4.89
C ALA A 42 -3.38 -5.43 4.20
N ASP A 43 -2.19 -6.01 4.43
CA ASP A 43 -0.93 -5.54 3.84
C ASP A 43 -0.98 -5.56 2.31
N THR A 44 -1.37 -6.69 1.72
CA THR A 44 -1.45 -6.84 0.26
C THR A 44 -2.56 -5.96 -0.34
N THR A 45 -3.74 -5.93 0.29
CA THR A 45 -4.85 -5.09 -0.20
C THR A 45 -4.50 -3.61 -0.18
N ILE A 46 -3.83 -3.14 0.88
CA ILE A 46 -3.44 -1.73 1.02
C ILE A 46 -2.32 -1.38 0.04
N ASN A 47 -1.32 -2.25 -0.13
CA ASN A 47 -0.24 -2.02 -1.07
C ASN A 47 -0.76 -1.80 -2.49
N SER A 48 -1.61 -2.73 -3.00
CA SER A 48 -2.22 -2.58 -4.33
C SER A 48 -3.11 -1.34 -4.43
N LEU A 49 -3.87 -1.00 -3.38
CA LEU A 49 -4.67 0.24 -3.35
C LEU A 49 -3.77 1.47 -3.48
N VAL A 50 -2.67 1.55 -2.72
CA VAL A 50 -1.76 2.70 -2.75
C VAL A 50 -1.17 2.87 -4.15
N ILE A 51 -0.69 1.78 -4.76
CA ILE A 51 -0.17 1.77 -6.13
C ILE A 51 -1.23 2.29 -7.11
N GLN A 52 -2.44 1.74 -7.05
CA GLN A 52 -3.53 2.15 -7.94
C GLN A 52 -3.85 3.64 -7.80
N ARG A 53 -4.01 4.14 -6.57
CA ARG A 53 -4.39 5.55 -6.32
C ARG A 53 -3.30 6.54 -6.70
N LEU A 54 -2.03 6.17 -6.50
CA LEU A 54 -0.91 6.98 -6.96
C LEU A 54 -0.88 7.00 -8.49
N HIS A 55 -1.02 5.86 -9.16
CA HIS A 55 -1.04 5.81 -10.63
C HIS A 55 -2.21 6.61 -11.24
N GLU A 56 -3.38 6.62 -10.60
CA GLU A 56 -4.52 7.48 -11.00
C GLU A 56 -4.19 8.98 -10.99
N THR A 57 -3.28 9.43 -10.11
CA THR A 57 -2.95 10.85 -9.91
C THR A 57 -1.62 11.25 -10.55
N PHE A 58 -0.64 10.35 -10.55
CA PHE A 58 0.74 10.51 -10.96
C PHE A 58 1.14 9.30 -11.84
N PRO A 59 0.66 9.24 -13.09
CA PRO A 59 0.83 8.04 -13.93
C PRO A 59 2.29 7.73 -14.30
N ASP A 60 3.16 8.74 -14.26
CA ASP A 60 4.58 8.64 -14.59
C ASP A 60 5.48 8.29 -13.39
N ASP A 61 4.94 8.30 -12.17
CA ASP A 61 5.69 8.06 -10.95
C ASP A 61 5.88 6.56 -10.69
N GLY A 62 7.10 6.17 -10.29
CA GLY A 62 7.39 4.83 -9.80
C GLY A 62 7.02 4.68 -8.32
N VAL A 63 6.45 3.53 -7.95
CA VAL A 63 6.12 3.17 -6.56
C VAL A 63 6.95 1.97 -6.14
N ILE A 64 7.65 2.12 -5.02
CA ILE A 64 8.39 1.06 -4.36
C ILE A 64 7.62 0.68 -3.11
N GLY A 65 7.03 -0.51 -3.12
CA GLY A 65 6.28 -1.08 -2.00
C GLY A 65 6.88 -2.41 -1.55
N GLU A 66 6.55 -2.82 -0.33
CA GLU A 66 7.08 -4.07 0.26
C GLU A 66 6.50 -5.31 -0.40
N GLU A 67 5.19 -5.32 -0.71
CA GLU A 67 4.51 -6.48 -1.30
C GLU A 67 4.56 -6.47 -2.82
N GLU A 68 4.24 -5.32 -3.42
CA GLU A 68 4.31 -5.08 -4.87
C GLU A 68 5.00 -3.74 -5.14
N SER A 69 5.54 -3.57 -6.35
CA SER A 69 6.18 -2.34 -6.82
C SER A 69 5.89 -2.13 -8.31
N THR A 70 5.85 -0.88 -8.77
CA THR A 70 5.72 -0.53 -10.20
C THR A 70 7.06 -0.19 -10.85
N THR A 71 8.11 -0.09 -10.06
CA THR A 71 9.48 0.15 -10.50
C THR A 71 10.46 -0.68 -9.68
N GLY A 72 11.69 -0.84 -10.18
CA GLY A 72 12.76 -1.52 -9.45
C GLY A 72 13.35 -0.66 -8.34
N TYR A 73 13.85 -1.30 -7.28
CA TYR A 73 14.69 -0.68 -6.26
C TYR A 73 15.92 -1.58 -6.01
N GLY A 74 17.13 -1.03 -6.16
CA GLY A 74 18.38 -1.76 -5.90
C GLY A 74 18.82 -2.73 -7.00
N LEU A 75 18.66 -2.38 -8.28
CA LEU A 75 19.44 -2.98 -9.36
C LEU A 75 20.87 -2.41 -9.40
#